data_AF-A0A7K9GY43-F1
#
_entry.id   AF-A0A7K9GY43-F1
#
_cell.length_a   1.000
_cell.length_b   1.000
_cell.length_c   1.000
_cell.angle_alpha   90.00
_cell.angle_beta   90.00
_cell.angle_gamma   90.00
#
_symmetry.space_group_name_H-M   'P 1'
#
loop_
_entity.id
_entity.type
_entity.pdbx_description
1 polymer ?
#
loop_
_entity_poly.entity_id
_entity_poly.type
_entity_poly.pdbx_seq_one_letter_code
_entity_poly.pdbx_strand_id
1 'polypeptide(L)'
;GMNGTAIANFTCVIFNVSFMNCTWHVGRTATEDTQYFLYWRPLRNEDVTECQNYIKDTCGRHIGCRFQSVTIANNYAYFLVNGSRGGQSIQTYEKKIMLYQIEKLTPPLNVTVDCTEDSHRCIIWWQPPHTSHVKKKSCFKYEIVIENK
;
A
#
# COMPACT_ATOMS: atom_id res chain seq x y z
N GLY A 1 23.03 -15.59 3.54
CA GLY A 1 23.08 -14.12 3.66
C GLY A 1 23.66 -13.76 5.01
N MET A 2 24.31 -12.60 5.12
CA MET A 2 24.94 -12.14 6.36
C MET A 2 23.88 -11.85 7.44
N ASN A 3 24.08 -12.34 8.66
CA ASN A 3 23.09 -12.18 9.73
C ASN A 3 22.84 -10.70 10.09
N GLY A 4 21.56 -10.33 10.21
CA GLY A 4 21.14 -8.99 10.62
C GLY A 4 21.08 -7.94 9.51
N THR A 5 21.37 -8.34 8.26
CA THR A 5 21.34 -7.44 7.10
C THR A 5 19.97 -7.33 6.43
N ALA A 6 19.05 -8.26 6.75
CA ALA A 6 17.67 -8.19 6.29
C ALA A 6 16.97 -6.92 6.79
N ILE A 7 16.06 -6.40 5.95
CA ILE A 7 15.26 -5.24 6.28
C ILE A 7 14.34 -5.49 7.48
N ALA A 8 13.87 -4.41 8.11
CA ALA A 8 12.89 -4.45 9.19
C ALA A 8 11.67 -3.56 8.88
N ASN A 9 10.57 -3.76 9.60
CA ASN A 9 9.35 -2.92 9.54
C ASN A 9 8.78 -2.71 8.12
N PHE A 10 8.75 -3.78 7.32
CA PHE A 10 8.19 -3.74 5.97
C PHE A 10 6.68 -3.52 6.01
N THR A 11 6.25 -2.38 5.45
CA THR A 11 4.84 -1.96 5.38
C THR A 11 4.53 -1.51 3.96
N CYS A 12 3.33 -1.83 3.47
CA CYS A 12 2.82 -1.33 2.21
C CYS A 12 1.43 -0.71 2.42
N VAL A 13 1.09 0.29 1.61
CA VAL A 13 -0.24 0.90 1.53
C VAL A 13 -0.60 1.10 0.07
N ILE A 14 -1.80 0.65 -0.29
CA ILE A 14 -2.42 0.92 -1.58
C ILE A 14 -3.34 2.14 -1.43
N PHE A 15 -3.26 3.07 -2.36
CA PHE A 15 -4.06 4.30 -2.36
C PHE A 15 -4.42 4.69 -3.79
N ASN A 16 -5.42 5.56 -3.93
CA ASN A 16 -5.90 6.01 -5.24
C ASN A 16 -6.14 4.83 -6.20
N VAL A 17 -6.78 3.76 -5.70
CA VAL A 17 -7.23 2.57 -6.44
C VAL A 17 -6.13 1.61 -6.92
N SER A 18 -4.97 2.11 -7.36
CA SER A 18 -3.93 1.28 -8.00
C SER A 18 -2.49 1.67 -7.69
N PHE A 19 -2.25 2.69 -6.86
CA PHE A 19 -0.89 3.06 -6.47
C PHE A 19 -0.50 2.35 -5.18
N MET A 20 0.72 1.83 -5.09
CA MET A 20 1.20 1.17 -3.89
C MET A 20 2.55 1.72 -3.46
N ASN A 21 2.63 2.17 -2.21
CA ASN A 21 3.89 2.54 -1.57
C ASN A 21 4.26 1.46 -0.58
N CYS A 22 5.48 0.95 -0.69
CA CYS A 22 6.09 0.06 0.31
C CYS A 22 7.31 0.74 0.91
N THR A 23 7.53 0.59 2.22
CA THR A 23 8.67 1.16 2.94
C THR A 23 9.22 0.16 3.94
N TRP A 24 10.51 0.27 4.24
CA TRP A 24 11.19 -0.55 5.23
C TRP A 24 12.35 0.21 5.88
N HIS A 25 12.78 -0.30 7.02
CA HIS A 25 14.02 0.12 7.66
C HIS A 25 15.17 -0.74 7.17
N VAL A 26 16.34 -0.10 7.06
CA VAL A 26 17.61 -0.75 6.76
C VAL A 26 17.93 -1.77 7.86
N GLY A 27 18.56 -2.88 7.48
CA GLY A 27 18.98 -3.92 8.41
C GLY A 27 19.95 -3.39 9.47
N ARG A 28 19.86 -3.91 10.69
CA ARG A 28 20.63 -3.39 11.84
C ARG A 28 22.14 -3.44 11.63
N THR A 29 22.62 -4.43 10.87
CA THR A 29 24.05 -4.63 10.57
C THR A 29 24.41 -4.25 9.14
N ALA A 30 23.48 -3.64 8.40
CA ALA A 30 23.72 -3.20 7.03
C ALA A 30 24.52 -1.89 7.01
N THR A 31 25.58 -1.89 6.21
CA THR A 31 26.49 -0.76 6.01
C THR A 31 25.98 0.14 4.87
N GLU A 32 26.67 1.24 4.61
CA GLU A 32 26.27 2.24 3.60
C GLU A 32 26.31 1.69 2.16
N ASP A 33 27.17 0.71 1.89
CA ASP A 33 27.30 0.02 0.60
C ASP A 33 26.26 -1.09 0.39
N THR A 34 25.30 -1.26 1.31
CA THR A 34 24.22 -2.24 1.16
C THR A 34 23.10 -1.67 0.29
N GLN A 35 22.74 -2.37 -0.78
CA GLN A 35 21.62 -2.01 -1.64
C GLN A 35 20.51 -3.05 -1.57
N TYR A 36 19.25 -2.59 -1.55
CA TYR A 36 18.06 -3.41 -1.46
C TYR A 36 17.25 -3.38 -2.75
N PHE A 37 16.60 -4.50 -3.10
CA PHE A 37 15.70 -4.57 -4.25
C PHE A 37 14.41 -5.26 -3.85
N LEU A 38 13.28 -4.65 -4.22
CA LEU A 38 11.95 -5.15 -3.93
C LEU A 38 11.36 -5.79 -5.17
N TYR A 39 10.88 -7.01 -4.98
CA TYR A 39 10.13 -7.78 -5.95
C TYR A 39 8.78 -8.15 -5.36
N TRP A 40 7.74 -8.15 -6.18
CA TRP A 40 6.44 -8.63 -5.76
C TRP A 40 5.75 -9.43 -6.87
N ARG A 41 4.82 -10.30 -6.48
CA ARG A 41 3.90 -10.96 -7.41
C ARG A 41 2.50 -10.99 -6.80
N PRO A 42 1.45 -10.66 -7.59
CA PRO A 42 0.07 -10.63 -7.10
C PRO A 42 -0.46 -12.04 -6.76
N LEU A 43 -0.10 -13.07 -7.53
CA LEU A 43 -0.39 -14.48 -7.25
C LEU A 43 0.88 -15.32 -7.27
N ARG A 44 0.82 -16.51 -6.65
CA ARG A 44 1.97 -17.44 -6.59
C ARG A 44 2.45 -17.87 -7.98
N ASN A 45 1.54 -17.97 -8.94
CA ASN A 45 1.81 -18.47 -10.30
C ASN A 45 1.95 -17.34 -11.32
N GLU A 46 1.92 -16.08 -10.89
CA GLU A 46 2.11 -14.92 -11.75
C GLU A 46 3.57 -14.46 -11.75
N ASP A 47 3.91 -13.68 -12.78
CA ASP A 47 5.24 -13.13 -12.97
C ASP A 47 5.64 -12.20 -11.82
N VAL A 48 6.95 -12.21 -11.55
CA VAL A 48 7.56 -11.34 -10.55
C VAL A 48 7.81 -9.97 -11.18
N THR A 49 7.33 -8.94 -10.52
CA THR A 49 7.54 -7.54 -10.90
C THR A 49 8.54 -6.90 -9.95
N GLU A 50 9.61 -6.33 -10.49
CA GLU A 50 10.52 -5.48 -9.73
C GLU A 50 9.89 -4.11 -9.46
N CYS A 51 10.32 -3.46 -8.38
CA CYS A 51 10.02 -2.07 -8.12
C CYS A 51 10.30 -1.14 -9.31
N GLN A 52 9.32 -0.30 -9.65
CA GLN A 52 9.41 0.65 -10.75
C GLN A 52 10.10 1.96 -10.35
N ASN A 53 9.95 2.38 -9.08
CA ASN A 53 10.47 3.64 -8.60
C ASN A 53 10.86 3.53 -7.11
N TYR A 54 12.16 3.42 -6.86
CA TYR A 54 12.70 3.29 -5.51
C TYR A 54 12.73 4.62 -4.75
N ILE A 55 12.39 4.57 -3.47
CA ILE A 55 12.61 5.64 -2.50
C ILE A 55 13.98 5.41 -1.87
N LYS A 56 14.82 6.44 -1.84
CA LYS A 56 16.21 6.35 -1.39
C LYS A 56 16.43 7.15 -0.10
N ASP A 57 17.32 6.65 0.75
CA ASP A 57 17.84 7.41 1.88
C ASP A 57 18.97 8.36 1.46
N THR A 58 19.57 9.05 2.44
CA THR A 58 20.68 9.99 2.22
C THR A 58 21.95 9.33 1.67
N CYS A 59 22.12 8.03 1.92
CA CYS A 59 23.24 7.22 1.40
C CYS A 59 22.92 6.60 0.03
N GLY A 60 21.73 6.85 -0.52
CA GLY A 60 21.28 6.28 -1.80
C GLY A 60 20.77 4.84 -1.71
N ARG A 61 20.61 4.29 -0.51
CA ARG A 61 20.07 2.94 -0.30
C ARG A 61 18.56 2.95 -0.51
N HIS A 62 18.03 1.92 -1.14
CA HIS A 62 16.60 1.76 -1.32
C HIS A 62 15.94 1.42 0.02
N ILE A 63 15.04 2.30 0.47
CA ILE A 63 14.26 2.17 1.72
C ILE A 63 12.75 2.06 1.46
N GLY A 64 12.36 2.07 0.19
CA GLY A 64 10.98 1.96 -0.22
C GLY A 64 10.82 1.83 -1.72
N CYS A 65 9.58 1.64 -2.14
CA CYS A 65 9.19 1.50 -3.53
C CYS A 65 7.83 2.14 -3.76
N ARG A 66 7.64 2.67 -4.98
CA ARG A 66 6.36 3.14 -5.51
C ARG A 66 6.00 2.33 -6.75
N PHE A 67 4.85 1.67 -6.73
CA PHE A 67 4.24 1.02 -7.89
C PHE A 67 3.08 1.86 -8.41
N GLN A 68 2.98 1.99 -9.74
CA GLN A 68 1.96 2.83 -10.38
C GLN A 68 0.67 2.06 -10.68
N SER A 69 0.77 0.76 -10.93
CA SER A 69 -0.37 -0.07 -11.33
C SER A 69 -0.33 -1.40 -10.60
N VAL A 70 -1.13 -1.50 -9.54
CA VAL A 70 -1.41 -2.76 -8.86
C VAL A 70 -2.90 -3.11 -8.97
N THR A 71 -3.18 -4.37 -9.27
CA THR A 71 -4.54 -4.90 -9.27
C THR A 71 -4.84 -5.47 -7.90
N ILE A 72 -5.82 -4.89 -7.21
CA ILE A 72 -6.28 -5.39 -5.91
C ILE A 72 -7.21 -6.58 -6.17
N ALA A 73 -6.81 -7.76 -5.70
CA ALA A 73 -7.63 -8.95 -5.70
C ALA A 73 -7.77 -9.50 -4.28
N ASN A 74 -8.77 -10.36 -4.09
CA ASN A 74 -8.98 -11.03 -2.80
C ASN A 74 -8.05 -12.24 -2.65
N ASN A 75 -6.74 -11.98 -2.65
CA ASN A 75 -5.66 -12.95 -2.67
C ASN A 75 -4.45 -12.46 -1.86
N TYR A 76 -3.54 -13.40 -1.57
CA TYR A 76 -2.25 -13.08 -0.97
C TYR A 76 -1.23 -12.77 -2.06
N ALA A 77 -0.74 -11.53 -2.07
CA ALA A 77 0.44 -11.14 -2.81
C ALA A 77 1.71 -11.48 -2.04
N TYR A 78 2.78 -11.80 -2.77
CA TYR A 78 4.08 -12.18 -2.22
C TYR A 78 5.06 -11.05 -2.47
N PHE A 79 5.78 -10.66 -1.42
CA PHE A 79 6.82 -9.64 -1.45
C PHE A 79 8.15 -10.26 -1.04
N LEU A 80 9.20 -9.95 -1.80
CA LEU A 80 10.58 -10.37 -1.56
C LEU A 80 11.47 -9.14 -1.61
N VAL A 81 12.22 -8.89 -0.54
CA VAL A 81 13.32 -7.93 -0.54
C VAL A 81 14.62 -8.70 -0.46
N ASN A 82 15.46 -8.52 -1.46
CA ASN A 82 16.83 -9.02 -1.46
C ASN A 82 17.80 -7.84 -1.51
N GLY A 83 19.09 -8.14 -1.64
CA GLY A 83 20.09 -7.10 -1.77
C GLY A 83 21.50 -7.67 -1.86
N SER A 84 22.44 -6.76 -2.06
CA SER A 84 23.86 -7.08 -2.07
C SER A 84 24.65 -6.01 -1.32
N ARG A 85 25.81 -6.42 -0.82
CA ARG A 85 26.80 -5.56 -0.18
C ARG A 85 28.17 -5.95 -0.74
N GLY A 86 28.83 -5.05 -1.46
CA GLY A 86 30.15 -5.34 -2.06
C GLY A 86 30.20 -6.63 -2.90
N GLY A 87 29.10 -6.97 -3.59
CA GLY A 87 28.96 -8.21 -4.36
C GLY A 87 28.55 -9.46 -3.57
N GLN A 88 28.45 -9.39 -2.24
CA GLN A 88 27.94 -10.48 -1.40
C GLN A 88 26.44 -10.33 -1.14
N SER A 89 25.69 -11.43 -1.26
CA SER A 89 24.25 -11.43 -0.99
C SER A 89 23.95 -11.24 0.49
N ILE A 90 23.00 -10.35 0.78
CA ILE A 90 22.49 -10.13 2.14
C ILE A 90 21.40 -11.15 2.49
N GLN A 91 20.89 -11.10 3.71
CA GLN A 91 19.73 -11.91 4.11
C GLN A 91 18.45 -11.37 3.45
N THR A 92 17.68 -12.25 2.80
CA THR A 92 16.41 -11.89 2.17
C THR A 92 15.30 -11.74 3.21
N TYR A 93 14.30 -10.93 2.86
CA TYR A 93 13.07 -10.77 3.62
C TYR A 93 11.88 -11.13 2.74
N GLU A 94 10.97 -11.95 3.25
CA GLU A 94 9.75 -12.35 2.55
C GLU A 94 8.51 -12.05 3.39
N LYS A 95 7.44 -11.58 2.75
CA LYS A 95 6.14 -11.34 3.39
C LYS A 95 5.00 -11.64 2.44
N LYS A 96 3.92 -12.22 2.96
CA LYS A 96 2.65 -12.34 2.25
C LYS A 96 1.65 -11.35 2.82
N ILE A 97 0.94 -10.63 1.97
CA ILE A 97 -0.04 -9.62 2.38
C ILE A 97 -1.32 -9.81 1.55
N MET A 98 -2.49 -9.77 2.20
CA MET A 98 -3.75 -9.63 1.49
C MET A 98 -3.92 -8.18 1.05
N LEU A 99 -3.97 -7.92 -0.26
CA LEU A 99 -3.92 -6.55 -0.79
C LEU A 99 -5.08 -5.68 -0.30
N TYR A 100 -6.29 -6.24 -0.17
CA TYR A 100 -7.44 -5.48 0.34
C TYR A 100 -7.27 -4.98 1.79
N GLN A 101 -6.40 -5.62 2.59
CA GLN A 101 -6.16 -5.22 3.99
C GLN A 101 -5.24 -4.00 4.10
N ILE A 102 -4.48 -3.71 3.04
CA ILE A 102 -3.58 -2.57 2.96
C ILE A 102 -4.10 -1.47 2.02
N GLU A 103 -5.33 -1.61 1.52
CA GLU A 103 -5.98 -0.55 0.75
C GLU A 103 -6.51 0.54 1.66
N LYS A 104 -6.06 1.76 1.41
CA LYS A 104 -6.65 2.98 1.93
C LYS A 104 -7.73 3.45 0.96
N LEU A 105 -8.98 3.25 1.36
CA LEU A 105 -10.14 3.74 0.61
C LEU A 105 -10.14 5.27 0.51
N THR A 106 -10.63 5.76 -0.62
CA THR A 106 -10.92 7.19 -0.79
C THR A 106 -12.17 7.57 0.02
N PRO A 107 -12.40 8.86 0.31
CA PRO A 107 -13.66 9.31 0.88
C PRO A 107 -14.86 9.01 -0.05
N PRO A 108 -16.10 9.01 0.47
CA PRO A 108 -17.30 8.96 -0.35
C PRO A 108 -17.31 10.08 -1.41
N LEU A 109 -17.85 9.79 -2.57
CA LEU A 109 -17.91 10.71 -3.70
C LEU A 109 -19.24 11.46 -3.72
N ASN A 110 -19.25 12.65 -4.33
CA ASN A 110 -20.47 13.41 -4.60
C ASN A 110 -21.38 13.54 -3.38
N VAL A 111 -20.81 13.98 -2.25
CA VAL A 111 -21.57 14.27 -1.03
C VAL A 111 -22.43 15.51 -1.29
N THR A 112 -23.74 15.34 -1.30
CA THR A 112 -24.71 16.43 -1.48
C THR A 112 -25.66 16.48 -0.31
N VAL A 113 -26.15 17.69 -0.02
CA VAL A 113 -27.10 17.95 1.05
C VAL A 113 -28.25 18.74 0.45
N ASP A 114 -29.47 18.27 0.70
CA ASP A 114 -30.70 18.95 0.32
C ASP A 114 -31.55 19.18 1.57
N CYS A 115 -31.72 20.44 1.94
CA CYS A 115 -32.49 20.84 3.12
C CYS A 115 -33.74 21.59 2.68
N THR A 116 -34.90 21.15 3.17
CA THR A 116 -36.18 21.78 2.88
C THR A 116 -36.67 22.49 4.14
N GLU A 117 -36.68 23.83 4.11
CA GLU A 117 -37.05 24.68 5.25
C GLU A 117 -38.44 24.34 5.81
N ASP A 118 -39.45 24.22 4.94
CA ASP A 118 -40.83 23.91 5.31
C ASP A 118 -40.99 22.59 6.08
N SER A 119 -40.07 21.64 5.88
CA SER A 119 -40.12 20.33 6.55
C SER A 119 -39.06 20.16 7.64
N HIS A 120 -38.23 21.18 7.88
CA HIS A 120 -37.07 21.14 8.79
C HIS A 120 -36.21 19.86 8.63
N ARG A 121 -36.09 19.36 7.40
CA ARG A 121 -35.44 18.08 7.10
C ARG A 121 -34.32 18.29 6.10
N CYS A 122 -33.21 17.64 6.34
CA CYS A 122 -32.11 17.54 5.40
C CYS A 122 -31.93 16.08 4.96
N ILE A 123 -31.68 15.88 3.67
CA ILE A 123 -31.27 14.60 3.09
C ILE A 123 -29.83 14.73 2.65
N ILE A 124 -29.00 13.75 3.05
CA ILE A 124 -27.60 13.67 2.64
C ILE A 124 -27.46 12.48 1.69
N TRP A 125 -26.92 12.72 0.51
CA TRP A 125 -26.61 11.69 -0.48
C TRP A 125 -25.11 11.60 -0.69
N TRP A 126 -24.63 10.39 -0.99
CA TRP A 126 -23.26 10.17 -1.42
C TRP A 126 -23.17 8.93 -2.29
N GLN A 127 -22.08 8.84 -3.03
CA GLN A 127 -21.69 7.66 -3.79
C GLN A 127 -20.55 6.93 -3.03
N PRO A 128 -20.44 5.59 -3.18
CA PRO A 128 -19.34 4.84 -2.61
C PRO A 128 -17.98 5.35 -3.13
N PRO A 129 -16.90 5.14 -2.38
CA PRO A 129 -15.56 5.50 -2.83
C PRO A 129 -15.16 4.70 -4.06
N HIS A 130 -14.18 5.22 -4.82
CA HIS A 130 -13.58 4.45 -5.90
C HIS A 130 -12.86 3.23 -5.33
N THR A 131 -13.20 2.04 -5.83
CA THR A 131 -12.48 0.79 -5.52
C THR A 131 -12.30 -0.02 -6.78
N SER A 132 -11.18 -0.74 -6.88
CA SER A 132 -10.92 -1.67 -7.98
C SER A 132 -11.50 -3.07 -7.72
N HIS A 133 -11.76 -3.42 -6.46
CA HIS A 133 -12.06 -4.80 -6.07
C HIS A 133 -13.43 -4.99 -5.39
N VAL A 134 -13.99 -3.98 -4.73
CA VAL A 134 -15.26 -4.12 -3.98
C VAL A 134 -16.45 -3.93 -4.92
N LYS A 135 -17.07 -5.04 -5.31
CA LYS A 135 -18.29 -5.02 -6.15
C LYS A 135 -19.58 -4.79 -5.35
N LYS A 136 -19.58 -5.13 -4.05
CA LYS A 136 -20.78 -5.06 -3.20
C LYS A 136 -20.79 -3.80 -2.36
N LYS A 137 -21.75 -2.89 -2.62
CA LYS A 137 -21.93 -1.65 -1.84
C LYS A 137 -22.19 -1.90 -0.35
N SER A 138 -22.74 -3.06 0.00
CA SER A 138 -23.03 -3.43 1.39
C SER A 138 -21.79 -3.69 2.26
N CYS A 139 -20.59 -3.77 1.66
CA CYS A 139 -19.35 -3.93 2.41
C CYS A 139 -18.87 -2.61 3.05
N PHE A 140 -19.37 -1.46 2.61
CA PHE A 140 -18.98 -0.17 3.17
C PHE A 140 -19.82 0.18 4.39
N LYS A 141 -19.14 0.66 5.43
CA LYS A 141 -19.75 1.35 6.57
C LYS A 141 -19.31 2.80 6.52
N TYR A 142 -20.24 3.70 6.82
CA TYR A 142 -20.01 5.14 6.74
C TYR A 142 -20.22 5.77 8.12
N GLU A 143 -19.45 6.81 8.38
CA GLU A 143 -19.60 7.70 9.52
C GLU A 143 -19.94 9.09 9.00
N ILE A 144 -20.90 9.74 9.64
CA ILE A 144 -21.32 11.11 9.31
C ILE A 144 -21.11 11.94 10.56
N VAL A 145 -20.30 12.99 10.45
CA VAL A 145 -20.06 13.95 11.52
C VAL A 145 -20.77 15.24 11.15
N ILE A 146 -21.71 15.68 11.98
CA ILE A 146 -22.45 16.93 11.83
C ILE A 146 -22.03 17.84 12.97
N GLU A 147 -21.46 19.00 12.65
CA GLU A 147 -21.01 19.98 13.63
C GLU A 147 -21.93 21.20 13.60
N ASN A 148 -22.46 21.58 14.76
CA ASN A 148 -23.10 22.88 14.91
C ASN A 148 -22.00 23.94 15.05
N LYS A 149 -22.15 25.05 14.31
CA LYS A 149 -21.31 26.23 14.50
C LYS A 149 -21.79 27.08 15.66
#